data_AF-A0A517MJQ9-F1
#
_entry.id   AF-A0A517MJQ9-F1
#
_cell.length_a   1.000
_cell.length_b   1.000
_cell.length_c   1.000
_cell.angle_alpha   90.00
_cell.angle_beta   90.00
_cell.angle_gamma   90.00
#
_symmetry.space_group_name_H-M   'P 1'
#
loop_
_entity.id
_entity.type
_entity.pdbx_description
1 polymer ?
#
loop_
_entity_poly.entity_id
_entity_poly.type
_entity_poly.pdbx_seq_one_letter_code
_entity_poly.pdbx_strand_id
1 'polypeptide(L)'
;MGSMAKKTSKASPDLVLQASQLSGRALQLALQSLLTNVKADEGAMLVVHALDTAGQHSALMGLSQSIRVNVGGDLGDFACAYNQAAKVMIRGNVGNGVGDGMTGGAVRVYGRAGDGVGVAMSGGTLAVYGHAGNSCGAAMCGGEIFVRGDVGSQLGVGARRGTIVVGGNAGNRVGEAIGQATIYIRGEAESLAPGVVETGLRERERLRLGLLLINAAIKGDANEFRRIVPKAIYEEEKNRPRGEIDPSWR
;
A
#
# COMPACT_ATOMS: atom_id res chain seq x y z
N MET A 1 -21.93 -44.23 9.53
CA MET A 1 -20.95 -43.88 8.48
C MET A 1 -21.50 -42.68 7.70
N GLY A 2 -21.18 -41.46 8.16
CA GLY A 2 -21.63 -40.23 7.52
C GLY A 2 -20.65 -39.81 6.43
N SER A 3 -21.08 -39.86 5.17
CA SER A 3 -20.34 -39.36 4.02
C SER A 3 -20.40 -37.82 4.00
N MET A 4 -19.33 -37.16 4.44
CA MET A 4 -19.13 -35.73 4.18
C MET A 4 -18.79 -35.52 2.70
N ALA A 5 -19.75 -34.97 1.95
CA ALA A 5 -19.50 -34.47 0.59
C ALA A 5 -18.52 -33.29 0.66
N LYS A 6 -17.33 -33.45 0.06
CA LYS A 6 -16.41 -32.34 -0.22
C LYS A 6 -17.11 -31.36 -1.17
N LYS A 7 -17.44 -30.16 -0.68
CA LYS A 7 -17.75 -29.00 -1.53
C LYS A 7 -16.51 -28.67 -2.35
N THR A 8 -16.45 -29.13 -3.59
CA THR A 8 -15.51 -28.62 -4.59
C THR A 8 -15.97 -27.22 -4.99
N SER A 9 -15.28 -26.17 -4.52
CA SER A 9 -15.50 -24.82 -5.01
C SER A 9 -15.12 -24.76 -6.49
N LYS A 10 -16.08 -24.52 -7.39
CA LYS A 10 -15.81 -24.26 -8.80
C LYS A 10 -14.93 -23.01 -8.90
N ALA A 11 -13.78 -23.14 -9.55
CA ALA A 11 -12.87 -22.03 -9.79
C ALA A 11 -13.41 -21.19 -10.96
N SER A 12 -13.58 -19.88 -10.76
CA SER A 12 -13.79 -18.93 -11.86
C SER A 12 -12.63 -19.05 -12.87
N PRO A 13 -12.88 -18.85 -14.18
CA PRO A 13 -11.83 -18.97 -15.18
C PRO A 13 -10.73 -17.93 -14.97
N ASP A 14 -9.48 -18.38 -14.98
CA ASP A 14 -8.30 -17.51 -15.04
C ASP A 14 -8.25 -16.85 -16.43
N LEU A 15 -8.22 -15.52 -16.46
CA LEU A 15 -8.11 -14.76 -17.70
C LEU A 15 -6.66 -14.38 -17.93
N VAL A 16 -6.15 -14.57 -19.15
CA VAL A 16 -4.76 -14.22 -19.49
C VAL A 16 -4.76 -13.10 -20.52
N LEU A 17 -4.00 -12.04 -20.24
CA LEU A 17 -3.74 -10.90 -21.11
C LEU A 17 -2.25 -10.86 -21.45
N GLN A 18 -1.94 -10.94 -22.74
CA GLN A 18 -0.58 -10.71 -23.25
C GLN A 18 -0.36 -9.21 -23.39
N ALA A 19 0.43 -8.62 -22.50
CA ALA A 19 0.56 -7.17 -22.39
C ALA A 19 1.72 -6.58 -23.20
N SER A 20 2.63 -7.42 -23.70
CA SER A 20 3.87 -6.98 -24.38
C SER A 20 3.65 -6.07 -25.59
N GLN A 21 2.50 -6.18 -26.26
CA GLN A 21 2.13 -5.34 -27.41
C GLN A 21 1.06 -4.28 -27.10
N LEU A 22 0.59 -4.21 -25.86
CA LEU A 22 -0.48 -3.30 -25.45
C LEU A 22 0.12 -2.04 -24.81
N SER A 23 -0.40 -0.88 -25.19
CA SER A 23 -0.24 0.34 -24.39
C SER A 23 -1.02 0.22 -23.07
N GLY A 24 -0.70 1.03 -22.06
CA GLY A 24 -1.42 0.97 -20.78
C GLY A 24 -2.92 1.22 -20.90
N ARG A 25 -3.33 2.14 -21.79
CA ARG A 25 -4.74 2.35 -22.12
C ARG A 25 -5.37 1.15 -22.83
N ALA A 26 -4.64 0.48 -23.72
CA ALA A 26 -5.14 -0.71 -24.39
C ALA A 26 -5.32 -1.87 -23.39
N LEU A 27 -4.37 -2.04 -22.45
CA LEU A 27 -4.48 -3.00 -21.36
C LEU A 27 -5.72 -2.72 -20.48
N GLN A 28 -5.94 -1.45 -20.13
CA GLN A 28 -7.09 -0.99 -19.36
C GLN A 28 -8.42 -1.35 -20.05
N LEU A 29 -8.53 -1.05 -21.36
CA LEU A 29 -9.73 -1.35 -22.15
C LEU A 29 -9.94 -2.86 -22.33
N ALA A 30 -8.87 -3.61 -22.54
CA ALA A 30 -8.93 -5.07 -22.64
C ALA A 30 -9.43 -5.68 -21.33
N LEU A 31 -8.91 -5.23 -20.19
CA LEU A 31 -9.37 -5.63 -18.87
C LEU A 31 -10.85 -5.27 -18.69
N GLN A 32 -11.26 -4.03 -18.96
CA GLN A 32 -12.66 -3.61 -18.81
C GLN A 32 -13.64 -4.42 -19.69
N SER A 33 -13.23 -4.74 -20.92
CA SER A 33 -14.00 -5.58 -21.83
C SER A 33 -14.16 -6.99 -21.28
N LEU A 34 -13.08 -7.58 -20.79
CA LEU A 34 -13.12 -8.91 -20.17
C LEU A 34 -14.02 -8.95 -18.93
N LEU A 35 -13.94 -7.94 -18.07
CA LEU A 35 -14.73 -7.84 -16.85
C LEU A 35 -16.24 -7.70 -17.13
N THR A 36 -16.60 -7.06 -18.24
CA THR A 36 -18.01 -6.95 -18.66
C THR A 36 -18.57 -8.28 -19.16
N ASN A 37 -17.72 -9.10 -19.79
CA ASN A 37 -18.15 -10.30 -20.52
C ASN A 37 -18.09 -11.59 -19.66
N VAL A 38 -17.41 -11.56 -18.51
CA VAL A 38 -17.26 -12.74 -17.65
C VAL A 38 -18.15 -12.59 -16.41
N LYS A 39 -19.17 -13.45 -16.32
CA LYS A 39 -19.92 -13.64 -15.07
C LYS A 39 -19.09 -14.56 -14.18
N ALA A 40 -18.55 -14.03 -13.08
CA ALA A 40 -17.96 -14.85 -12.05
C ALA A 40 -19.05 -15.70 -11.37
N ASP A 41 -18.74 -16.95 -11.05
CA ASP A 41 -19.61 -17.80 -10.23
C ASP A 41 -19.82 -17.13 -8.85
N GLU A 42 -21.00 -17.31 -8.26
CA GLU A 42 -21.33 -16.72 -6.95
C GLU A 42 -20.26 -17.06 -5.90
N GLY A 43 -19.55 -16.04 -5.42
CA GLY A 43 -18.52 -16.14 -4.38
C GLY A 43 -17.10 -16.43 -4.88
N ALA A 44 -16.87 -16.61 -6.18
CA ALA A 44 -15.54 -16.85 -6.73
C ALA A 44 -14.91 -15.55 -7.28
N MET A 45 -13.75 -15.18 -6.75
CA MET A 45 -12.99 -14.00 -7.22
C MET A 45 -12.38 -14.26 -8.60
N LEU A 46 -12.65 -13.39 -9.56
CA LEU A 46 -12.03 -13.43 -10.89
C LEU A 46 -10.53 -13.13 -10.78
N VAL A 47 -9.72 -13.92 -11.49
CA VAL A 47 -8.27 -13.76 -11.56
C VAL A 47 -7.87 -13.40 -13.00
N VAL A 48 -7.11 -12.32 -13.15
CA VAL A 48 -6.54 -11.89 -14.42
C VAL A 48 -5.02 -11.93 -14.32
N HIS A 49 -4.35 -12.53 -15.30
CA HIS A 49 -2.90 -12.56 -15.43
C HIS A 49 -2.49 -11.68 -16.61
N ALA A 50 -1.87 -10.54 -16.33
CA ALA A 50 -1.21 -9.71 -17.33
C ALA A 50 0.26 -10.13 -17.43
N LEU A 51 0.61 -10.81 -18.52
CA LEU A 51 1.95 -11.35 -18.74
C LEU A 51 2.76 -10.43 -19.65
N ASP A 52 4.08 -10.47 -19.48
CA ASP A 52 5.07 -9.75 -20.28
C ASP A 52 4.82 -8.23 -20.34
N THR A 53 4.48 -7.63 -19.19
CA THR A 53 4.43 -6.17 -19.09
C THR A 53 5.83 -5.57 -19.21
N ALA A 54 5.92 -4.45 -19.90
CA ALA A 54 7.16 -3.83 -20.34
C ALA A 54 7.12 -2.31 -20.10
N GLY A 55 6.70 -1.89 -18.91
CA GLY A 55 6.71 -0.49 -18.50
C GLY A 55 5.50 0.33 -18.97
N GLN A 56 4.34 -0.31 -19.20
CA GLN A 56 3.14 0.41 -19.59
C GLN A 56 2.71 1.44 -18.52
N HIS A 57 2.70 2.73 -18.89
CA HIS A 57 2.20 3.82 -18.04
C HIS A 57 0.67 3.74 -17.89
N SER A 58 0.16 4.19 -16.74
CA SER A 58 -1.26 4.26 -16.41
C SER A 58 -1.98 2.91 -16.50
N ALA A 59 -1.23 1.82 -16.35
CA ALA A 59 -1.79 0.47 -16.36
C ALA A 59 -2.60 0.21 -15.08
N LEU A 60 -3.73 -0.47 -15.22
CA LEU A 60 -4.57 -0.94 -14.10
C LEU A 60 -5.11 0.20 -13.22
N MET A 61 -5.35 1.38 -13.78
CA MET A 61 -5.94 2.50 -13.06
C MET A 61 -7.42 2.25 -12.75
N GLY A 62 -7.97 2.90 -11.73
CA GLY A 62 -9.44 2.99 -11.54
C GLY A 62 -10.16 1.67 -11.33
N LEU A 63 -9.49 0.62 -10.87
CA LEU A 63 -10.12 -0.69 -10.67
C LEU A 63 -11.09 -0.66 -9.48
N SER A 64 -12.38 -0.58 -9.80
CA SER A 64 -13.48 -0.51 -8.83
C SER A 64 -14.07 -1.88 -8.46
N GLN A 65 -13.73 -2.92 -9.21
CA GLN A 65 -14.25 -4.27 -9.00
C GLN A 65 -13.33 -5.09 -8.10
N SER A 66 -13.91 -5.97 -7.26
CA SER A 66 -13.12 -6.91 -6.46
C SER A 66 -12.65 -8.05 -7.34
N ILE A 67 -11.50 -7.86 -7.96
CA ILE A 67 -10.80 -8.85 -8.79
C ILE A 67 -9.36 -9.03 -8.31
N ARG A 68 -8.73 -10.15 -8.68
CA ARG A 68 -7.29 -10.34 -8.50
C ARG A 68 -6.59 -10.13 -9.83
N VAL A 69 -5.54 -9.30 -9.85
CA VAL A 69 -4.71 -9.11 -11.04
C VAL A 69 -3.27 -9.49 -10.69
N ASN A 70 -2.71 -10.45 -11.44
CA ASN A 70 -1.31 -10.84 -11.35
C ASN A 70 -0.58 -10.25 -12.54
N VAL A 71 0.47 -9.50 -12.29
CA VAL A 71 1.29 -8.86 -13.32
C VAL A 71 2.67 -9.50 -13.31
N GLY A 72 3.09 -10.01 -14.47
CA GLY A 72 4.45 -10.49 -14.72
C GLY A 72 5.22 -9.50 -15.57
N GLY A 73 6.25 -8.88 -14.99
CA GLY A 73 7.04 -7.82 -15.63
C GLY A 73 6.88 -6.46 -14.95
N ASP A 74 7.45 -5.44 -15.59
CA ASP A 74 7.51 -4.08 -15.06
C ASP A 74 6.31 -3.25 -15.54
N LEU A 75 5.88 -2.27 -14.74
CA LEU A 75 4.88 -1.27 -15.10
C LEU A 75 5.46 0.14 -15.06
N GLY A 76 4.85 1.05 -15.83
CA GLY A 76 5.26 2.45 -15.89
C GLY A 76 4.65 3.30 -14.79
N ASP A 77 4.66 4.62 -15.01
CA ASP A 77 4.12 5.60 -14.07
C ASP A 77 2.60 5.47 -13.90
N PHE A 78 2.09 5.86 -12.73
CA PHE A 78 0.68 5.85 -12.34
C PHE A 78 0.01 4.47 -12.41
N ALA A 79 0.82 3.40 -12.35
CA ALA A 79 0.30 2.05 -12.24
C ALA A 79 -0.61 1.91 -11.01
N CYS A 80 -1.78 1.29 -11.18
CA CYS A 80 -2.76 1.09 -10.11
C CYS A 80 -3.32 2.37 -9.44
N ALA A 81 -3.11 3.55 -10.02
CA ALA A 81 -3.68 4.78 -9.50
C ALA A 81 -5.23 4.71 -9.49
N TYR A 82 -5.86 5.29 -8.47
CA TYR A 82 -7.30 5.26 -8.22
C TYR A 82 -7.90 3.85 -8.06
N ASN A 83 -7.11 2.85 -7.68
CA ASN A 83 -7.65 1.54 -7.33
C ASN A 83 -8.58 1.65 -6.10
N GLN A 84 -9.73 0.97 -6.16
CA GLN A 84 -10.78 1.08 -5.13
C GLN A 84 -11.10 -0.27 -4.50
N ALA A 85 -10.93 -1.37 -5.22
CA ALA A 85 -11.31 -2.70 -4.71
C ALA A 85 -10.41 -3.85 -5.17
N ALA A 86 -9.63 -3.69 -6.24
CA ALA A 86 -8.87 -4.79 -6.79
C ALA A 86 -7.66 -5.16 -5.93
N LYS A 87 -7.28 -6.43 -6.02
CA LYS A 87 -6.08 -7.01 -5.41
C LYS A 87 -5.05 -7.24 -6.50
N VAL A 88 -4.09 -6.33 -6.63
CA VAL A 88 -3.06 -6.39 -7.67
C VAL A 88 -1.74 -6.89 -7.08
N MET A 89 -1.10 -7.84 -7.75
CA MET A 89 0.22 -8.36 -7.40
C MET A 89 1.15 -8.20 -8.60
N ILE A 90 2.20 -7.39 -8.47
CA ILE A 90 3.14 -7.04 -9.52
C ILE A 90 4.48 -7.69 -9.22
N ARG A 91 4.89 -8.65 -10.07
CA ARG A 91 6.19 -9.32 -10.02
C ARG A 91 7.19 -8.60 -10.93
N GLY A 92 7.49 -7.36 -10.55
CA GLY A 92 8.41 -6.48 -11.26
C GLY A 92 8.48 -5.12 -10.58
N ASN A 93 9.16 -4.18 -11.23
CA ASN A 93 9.28 -2.80 -10.82
C ASN A 93 8.09 -1.97 -11.32
N VAL A 94 7.86 -0.84 -10.66
CA VAL A 94 6.84 0.14 -11.07
C VAL A 94 7.45 1.53 -11.13
N GLY A 95 6.94 2.36 -12.04
CA GLY A 95 7.33 3.77 -12.16
C GLY A 95 6.82 4.64 -11.01
N ASN A 96 6.77 5.95 -11.26
CA ASN A 96 6.33 6.96 -10.30
C ASN A 96 4.81 6.91 -10.11
N GLY A 97 4.30 7.39 -8.97
CA GLY A 97 2.86 7.55 -8.73
C GLY A 97 2.08 6.23 -8.60
N VAL A 98 2.75 5.12 -8.29
CA VAL A 98 2.05 3.85 -8.07
C VAL A 98 1.03 3.99 -6.95
N GLY A 99 -0.22 3.61 -7.21
CA GLY A 99 -1.31 3.72 -6.23
C GLY A 99 -1.68 5.16 -5.85
N ASP A 100 -1.36 6.16 -6.68
CA ASP A 100 -1.85 7.53 -6.48
C ASP A 100 -3.39 7.54 -6.36
N GLY A 101 -3.93 8.23 -5.36
CA GLY A 101 -5.36 8.38 -5.16
C GLY A 101 -6.10 7.07 -4.83
N MET A 102 -5.39 6.04 -4.36
CA MET A 102 -6.03 4.77 -3.97
C MET A 102 -7.05 4.98 -2.84
N THR A 103 -8.25 4.44 -3.01
CA THR A 103 -9.33 4.55 -2.01
C THR A 103 -9.63 3.22 -1.32
N GLY A 104 -9.16 2.11 -1.89
CA GLY A 104 -9.36 0.77 -1.35
C GLY A 104 -8.62 -0.31 -2.14
N GLY A 105 -8.94 -1.58 -1.85
CA GLY A 105 -8.24 -2.71 -2.44
C GLY A 105 -6.83 -2.90 -1.87
N ALA A 106 -6.02 -3.72 -2.56
CA ALA A 106 -4.65 -3.99 -2.15
C ALA A 106 -3.71 -4.08 -3.36
N VAL A 107 -2.58 -3.39 -3.31
CA VAL A 107 -1.55 -3.45 -4.36
C VAL A 107 -0.24 -3.91 -3.72
N ARG A 108 0.37 -4.95 -4.30
CA ARG A 108 1.63 -5.54 -3.85
C ARG A 108 2.65 -5.50 -4.98
N VAL A 109 3.75 -4.79 -4.79
CA VAL A 109 4.85 -4.65 -5.75
C VAL A 109 6.05 -5.41 -5.22
N TYR A 110 6.48 -6.47 -5.90
CA TYR A 110 7.61 -7.29 -5.47
C TYR A 110 8.99 -6.73 -5.90
N GLY A 111 9.01 -5.74 -6.80
CA GLY A 111 10.21 -4.99 -7.17
C GLY A 111 10.31 -3.62 -6.48
N ARG A 112 11.00 -2.69 -7.14
CA ARG A 112 11.16 -1.29 -6.71
C ARG A 112 10.01 -0.42 -7.23
N ALA A 113 9.73 0.66 -6.53
CA ALA A 113 8.79 1.69 -6.95
C ALA A 113 9.49 3.05 -7.09
N GLY A 114 9.04 3.85 -8.05
CA GLY A 114 9.53 5.22 -8.24
C GLY A 114 9.06 6.19 -7.15
N ASP A 115 9.09 7.48 -7.47
CA ASP A 115 8.64 8.56 -6.61
C ASP A 115 7.11 8.55 -6.45
N GLY A 116 6.59 9.12 -5.37
CA GLY A 116 5.16 9.35 -5.19
C GLY A 116 4.33 8.08 -4.96
N VAL A 117 4.90 7.05 -4.35
CA VAL A 117 4.17 5.84 -3.94
C VAL A 117 3.00 6.22 -3.03
N GLY A 118 1.77 5.94 -3.44
CA GLY A 118 0.58 6.17 -2.62
C GLY A 118 0.27 7.65 -2.33
N VAL A 119 0.66 8.56 -3.21
CA VAL A 119 0.26 9.98 -3.13
C VAL A 119 -1.26 10.09 -3.04
N ALA A 120 -1.77 10.99 -2.20
CA ALA A 120 -3.21 11.26 -2.04
C ALA A 120 -4.09 10.02 -1.73
N MET A 121 -3.48 8.92 -1.26
CA MET A 121 -4.19 7.71 -0.87
C MET A 121 -5.14 8.00 0.31
N SER A 122 -6.37 7.51 0.24
CA SER A 122 -7.38 7.66 1.30
C SER A 122 -7.84 6.34 1.91
N GLY A 123 -7.48 5.21 1.31
CA GLY A 123 -7.79 3.88 1.83
C GLY A 123 -7.15 2.74 1.06
N GLY A 124 -7.23 1.53 1.61
CA GLY A 124 -6.62 0.32 1.06
C GLY A 124 -5.21 0.04 1.61
N THR A 125 -4.53 -0.92 1.00
CA THR A 125 -3.17 -1.34 1.38
C THR A 125 -2.24 -1.34 0.17
N LEU A 126 -1.11 -0.63 0.27
CA LEU A 126 -0.07 -0.60 -0.76
C LEU A 126 1.25 -1.12 -0.16
N ALA A 127 1.78 -2.21 -0.67
CA ALA A 127 3.02 -2.80 -0.19
C ALA A 127 4.08 -2.92 -1.30
N VAL A 128 5.29 -2.41 -1.03
CA VAL A 128 6.46 -2.46 -1.91
C VAL A 128 7.55 -3.26 -1.21
N TYR A 129 7.92 -4.41 -1.79
CA TYR A 129 8.93 -5.30 -1.21
C TYR A 129 10.37 -4.93 -1.62
N GLY A 130 10.55 -3.98 -2.55
CA GLY A 130 11.81 -3.32 -2.83
C GLY A 130 11.96 -1.97 -2.11
N HIS A 131 12.61 -1.03 -2.79
CA HIS A 131 12.77 0.36 -2.37
C HIS A 131 11.69 1.24 -3.01
N ALA A 132 11.38 2.37 -2.38
CA ALA A 132 10.52 3.41 -2.92
C ALA A 132 11.29 4.72 -3.11
N GLY A 133 10.87 5.53 -4.08
CA GLY A 133 11.44 6.84 -4.31
C GLY A 133 11.03 7.90 -3.27
N ASN A 134 11.15 9.16 -3.67
CA ASN A 134 10.79 10.32 -2.87
C ASN A 134 9.26 10.44 -2.67
N SER A 135 8.84 11.22 -1.68
CA SER A 135 7.43 11.62 -1.48
C SER A 135 6.46 10.44 -1.33
N CYS A 136 6.94 9.30 -0.81
CA CYS A 136 6.09 8.17 -0.49
C CYS A 136 5.05 8.56 0.57
N GLY A 137 3.77 8.30 0.30
CA GLY A 137 2.64 8.65 1.15
C GLY A 137 2.35 10.15 1.22
N ALA A 138 2.82 10.95 0.26
CA ALA A 138 2.55 12.38 0.25
C ALA A 138 1.04 12.68 0.21
N ALA A 139 0.58 13.61 1.02
CA ALA A 139 -0.82 14.04 1.12
C ALA A 139 -1.83 12.90 1.41
N MET A 140 -1.39 11.73 1.90
CA MET A 140 -2.31 10.63 2.21
C MET A 140 -3.30 11.03 3.32
N CYS A 141 -4.56 10.66 3.14
CA CYS A 141 -5.68 10.92 4.05
C CYS A 141 -6.23 9.64 4.68
N GLY A 142 -5.59 8.49 4.43
CA GLY A 142 -5.97 7.20 5.00
C GLY A 142 -5.26 6.04 4.31
N GLY A 143 -5.53 4.82 4.77
CA GLY A 143 -4.89 3.60 4.25
C GLY A 143 -3.54 3.28 4.87
N GLU A 144 -2.91 2.24 4.32
CA GLU A 144 -1.68 1.64 4.83
C GLU A 144 -0.65 1.47 3.71
N ILE A 145 0.53 2.06 3.89
CA ILE A 145 1.66 1.92 2.97
C ILE A 145 2.79 1.16 3.68
N PHE A 146 3.35 0.18 2.98
CA PHE A 146 4.43 -0.67 3.47
C PHE A 146 5.57 -0.65 2.48
N VAL A 147 6.78 -0.33 2.92
CA VAL A 147 8.01 -0.43 2.12
C VAL A 147 9.01 -1.29 2.87
N ARG A 148 9.44 -2.41 2.28
CA ARG A 148 10.40 -3.32 2.93
C ARG A 148 11.82 -2.75 2.94
N GLY A 149 12.22 -2.09 1.85
CA GLY A 149 13.53 -1.46 1.72
C GLY A 149 13.53 0.00 2.17
N ASP A 150 14.45 0.75 1.57
CA ASP A 150 14.62 2.19 1.82
C ASP A 150 13.59 3.03 1.07
N VAL A 151 13.38 4.25 1.58
CA VAL A 151 12.53 5.28 0.98
C VAL A 151 13.35 6.55 0.77
N GLY A 152 13.06 7.28 -0.31
CA GLY A 152 13.68 8.57 -0.59
C GLY A 152 13.31 9.68 0.40
N SER A 153 13.54 10.92 -0.02
CA SER A 153 13.25 12.11 0.78
C SER A 153 11.74 12.41 0.83
N GLN A 154 11.32 13.25 1.78
CA GLN A 154 9.96 13.76 1.93
C GLN A 154 8.91 12.66 2.19
N LEU A 155 9.32 11.58 2.86
CA LEU A 155 8.42 10.54 3.33
C LEU A 155 7.27 11.13 4.15
N GLY A 156 6.04 10.87 3.73
CA GLY A 156 4.82 11.31 4.41
C GLY A 156 4.58 12.81 4.39
N VAL A 157 5.16 13.55 3.42
CA VAL A 157 4.95 15.00 3.33
C VAL A 157 3.46 15.36 3.18
N GLY A 158 2.94 16.18 4.09
CA GLY A 158 1.52 16.57 4.11
C GLY A 158 0.56 15.43 4.44
N ALA A 159 1.03 14.27 4.90
CA ALA A 159 0.18 13.14 5.23
C ALA A 159 -0.74 13.48 6.41
N ARG A 160 -2.06 13.47 6.18
CA ARG A 160 -3.06 13.87 7.18
C ARG A 160 -3.48 12.73 8.09
N ARG A 161 -3.65 11.53 7.54
CA ARG A 161 -4.08 10.32 8.26
C ARG A 161 -3.55 9.07 7.56
N GLY A 162 -3.50 7.96 8.29
CA GLY A 162 -3.07 6.66 7.76
C GLY A 162 -1.78 6.17 8.42
N THR A 163 -1.19 5.13 7.85
CA THR A 163 0.00 4.50 8.40
C THR A 163 1.00 4.19 7.30
N ILE A 164 2.26 4.58 7.51
CA ILE A 164 3.38 4.25 6.63
C ILE A 164 4.38 3.44 7.44
N VAL A 165 4.80 2.28 6.93
CA VAL A 165 5.79 1.39 7.57
C VAL A 165 6.99 1.23 6.64
N VAL A 166 8.18 1.57 7.13
CA VAL A 166 9.44 1.51 6.38
C VAL A 166 10.40 0.54 7.06
N GLY A 167 10.79 -0.51 6.35
CA GLY A 167 11.71 -1.54 6.83
C GLY A 167 13.19 -1.19 6.70
N GLY A 168 13.54 -0.22 5.84
CA GLY A 168 14.89 0.31 5.68
C GLY A 168 15.05 1.73 6.22
N ASN A 169 15.91 2.51 5.59
CA ASN A 169 16.21 3.91 5.89
C ASN A 169 15.27 4.87 5.15
N ALA A 170 15.20 6.12 5.61
CA ALA A 170 14.47 7.20 4.96
C ALA A 170 15.40 8.40 4.69
N GLY A 171 15.16 9.12 3.60
CA GLY A 171 15.93 10.30 3.24
C GLY A 171 15.60 11.54 4.08
N ASN A 172 15.74 12.71 3.46
CA ASN A 172 15.60 13.99 4.15
C ASN A 172 14.15 14.43 4.37
N ARG A 173 13.91 15.28 5.38
CA ARG A 173 12.61 15.92 5.68
C ARG A 173 11.46 14.93 5.89
N VAL A 174 11.70 13.86 6.65
CA VAL A 174 10.65 12.89 6.99
C VAL A 174 9.55 13.56 7.81
N GLY A 175 8.29 13.35 7.41
CA GLY A 175 7.11 13.86 8.09
C GLY A 175 6.84 15.35 7.91
N GLU A 176 7.39 16.00 6.89
CA GLU A 176 7.15 17.42 6.64
C GLU A 176 5.65 17.74 6.55
N ALA A 177 5.15 18.63 7.40
CA ALA A 177 3.72 18.96 7.51
C ALA A 177 2.80 17.73 7.75
N ILE A 178 3.29 16.70 8.46
CA ILE A 178 2.48 15.55 8.85
C ILE A 178 1.40 15.96 9.86
N GLY A 179 0.17 15.46 9.64
CA GLY A 179 -0.97 15.58 10.54
C GLY A 179 -1.07 14.37 11.47
N GLN A 180 -2.22 13.72 11.52
CA GLN A 180 -2.48 12.54 12.36
C GLN A 180 -2.00 11.21 11.74
N ALA A 181 -1.24 11.24 10.65
CA ALA A 181 -0.63 10.04 10.11
C ALA A 181 0.51 9.56 11.03
N THR A 182 0.77 8.26 10.99
CA THR A 182 1.88 7.66 11.76
C THR A 182 2.86 7.01 10.81
N ILE A 183 4.15 7.33 10.98
CA ILE A 183 5.24 6.67 10.26
C ILE A 183 5.96 5.75 11.23
N TYR A 184 6.13 4.49 10.86
CA TYR A 184 6.99 3.54 11.56
C TYR A 184 8.24 3.29 10.72
N ILE A 185 9.42 3.40 11.32
CA ILE A 185 10.70 3.21 10.64
C ILE A 185 11.59 2.26 11.43
N ARG A 186 12.20 1.29 10.75
CA ARG A 186 13.17 0.38 11.34
C ARG A 186 14.59 0.94 11.26
N GLY A 187 15.00 1.38 10.07
CA GLY A 187 16.28 2.03 9.82
C GLY A 187 16.29 3.49 10.30
N GLU A 188 17.22 4.27 9.77
CA GLU A 188 17.43 5.67 10.18
C GLU A 188 16.81 6.64 9.18
N ALA A 189 16.27 7.74 9.68
CA ALA A 189 15.90 8.90 8.87
C ALA A 189 17.09 9.86 8.81
N GLU A 190 17.50 10.26 7.60
CA GLU A 190 18.61 11.20 7.42
C GLU A 190 18.32 12.55 8.10
N SER A 191 17.08 13.04 7.97
CA SER A 191 16.60 14.18 8.75
C SER A 191 15.07 14.14 8.94
N LEU A 192 14.63 14.57 10.13
CA LEU A 192 13.22 14.82 10.42
C LEU A 192 12.86 16.26 10.05
N ALA A 193 11.63 16.48 9.58
CA ALA A 193 11.14 17.83 9.36
C ALA A 193 10.88 18.58 10.69
N PRO A 194 10.90 19.93 10.68
CA PRO A 194 10.57 20.72 11.86
C PRO A 194 9.19 20.37 12.44
N GLY A 195 9.11 20.23 13.75
CA GLY A 195 7.84 19.90 14.44
C GLY A 195 7.50 18.41 14.45
N VAL A 196 8.37 17.55 13.95
CA VAL A 196 8.24 16.09 13.98
C VAL A 196 9.22 15.51 14.98
N VAL A 197 8.82 14.44 15.67
CA VAL A 197 9.67 13.73 16.63
C VAL A 197 9.67 12.23 16.38
N GLU A 198 10.83 11.61 16.60
CA GLU A 198 10.98 10.16 16.66
C GLU A 198 10.87 9.68 18.11
N THR A 199 10.11 8.63 18.33
CA THR A 199 9.74 8.12 19.66
C THR A 199 9.71 6.60 19.66
N GLY A 200 9.85 5.98 20.84
CA GLY A 200 9.60 4.55 21.00
C GLY A 200 8.12 4.19 20.85
N LEU A 201 7.84 2.90 20.66
CA LEU A 201 6.46 2.40 20.55
C LEU A 201 5.80 2.26 21.91
N ARG A 202 4.54 2.70 21.99
CA ARG A 202 3.62 2.31 23.07
C ARG A 202 3.12 0.89 22.83
N GLU A 203 2.64 0.24 23.88
CA GLU A 203 2.14 -1.15 23.77
C GLU A 203 1.04 -1.32 22.70
N ARG A 204 0.08 -0.38 22.64
CA ARG A 204 -0.98 -0.38 21.62
C ARG A 204 -0.43 -0.28 20.19
N GLU A 205 0.59 0.54 19.98
CA GLU A 205 1.24 0.72 18.68
C GLU A 205 2.06 -0.51 18.31
N ARG A 206 2.77 -1.08 19.27
CA ARG A 206 3.53 -2.32 19.09
C ARG A 206 2.62 -3.46 18.63
N LEU A 207 1.47 -3.63 19.27
CA LEU A 207 0.47 -4.64 18.88
C LEU A 207 -0.10 -4.36 17.49
N ARG A 208 -0.46 -3.09 17.21
CA ARG A 208 -0.96 -2.69 15.89
C ARG A 208 0.07 -2.93 14.80
N LEU A 209 1.32 -2.52 15.02
CA LEU A 209 2.42 -2.72 14.09
C LEU A 209 2.69 -4.21 13.87
N GLY A 210 2.67 -5.03 14.91
CA GLY A 210 2.79 -6.49 14.77
C GLY A 210 1.76 -7.07 13.80
N LEU A 211 0.50 -6.68 13.92
CA LEU A 211 -0.56 -7.12 12.98
C LEU A 211 -0.33 -6.60 11.56
N LEU A 212 0.10 -5.35 11.42
CA LEU A 212 0.41 -4.73 10.13
C LEU A 212 1.56 -5.46 9.42
N LEU A 213 2.64 -5.82 10.14
CA LEU A 213 3.77 -6.55 9.60
C LEU A 213 3.36 -7.94 9.09
N ILE A 214 2.51 -8.66 9.84
CA ILE A 214 1.96 -9.95 9.44
C ILE A 214 1.14 -9.80 8.14
N ASN A 215 0.24 -8.82 8.07
CA ASN A 215 -0.62 -8.58 6.90
C ASN A 215 0.18 -8.20 5.63
N ALA A 216 1.27 -7.45 5.82
CA ALA A 216 2.17 -7.05 4.74
C ALA A 216 3.20 -8.13 4.36
N ALA A 217 3.28 -9.24 5.12
CA ALA A 217 4.34 -10.25 4.98
C ALA A 217 5.76 -9.64 5.09
N ILE A 218 5.92 -8.61 5.93
CA ILE A 218 7.22 -8.03 6.25
C ILE A 218 7.78 -8.78 7.47
N LYS A 219 8.97 -9.36 7.32
CA LYS A 219 9.68 -10.01 8.44
C LYS A 219 10.25 -8.95 9.39
N GLY A 220 10.17 -9.22 10.69
CA GLY A 220 10.76 -8.40 11.75
C GLY A 220 9.88 -8.36 12.99
N ASP A 221 10.47 -7.91 14.09
CA ASP A 221 9.74 -7.65 15.33
C ASP A 221 9.32 -6.17 15.39
N ALA A 222 8.15 -5.88 15.94
CA ALA A 222 7.68 -4.51 16.09
C ALA A 222 8.63 -3.65 16.94
N ASN A 223 9.36 -4.23 17.89
CA ASN A 223 10.34 -3.54 18.74
C ASN A 223 11.56 -3.01 17.96
N GLU A 224 11.79 -3.50 16.73
CA GLU A 224 12.84 -2.97 15.85
C GLU A 224 12.47 -1.61 15.25
N PHE A 225 11.21 -1.19 15.40
CA PHE A 225 10.70 0.03 14.80
C PHE A 225 10.56 1.15 15.82
N ARG A 226 10.74 2.36 15.31
CA ARG A 226 10.47 3.62 15.99
C ARG A 226 9.32 4.32 15.30
N ARG A 227 8.64 5.20 16.04
CA ARG A 227 7.46 5.92 15.59
C ARG A 227 7.80 7.39 15.39
N ILE A 228 7.53 7.88 14.19
CA ILE A 228 7.66 9.28 13.81
C ILE A 228 6.25 9.89 13.73
N VAL A 229 6.01 10.96 14.51
CA VAL A 229 4.73 11.65 14.67
C VAL A 229 4.95 13.16 14.89
N PRO A 230 3.91 14.02 14.72
CA PRO A 230 4.00 15.41 15.14
C PRO A 230 4.33 15.54 16.63
N LYS A 231 5.18 16.52 16.96
CA LYS A 231 5.55 16.87 18.34
C LYS A 231 4.32 17.16 19.20
N ALA A 232 3.32 17.84 18.65
CA ALA A 232 2.07 18.15 19.37
C ALA A 232 1.33 16.87 19.82
N ILE A 233 1.23 15.86 18.95
CA ILE A 233 0.61 14.57 19.28
C ILE A 233 1.39 13.88 20.39
N TYR A 234 2.73 13.85 20.28
CA TYR A 234 3.59 13.24 21.29
C TYR A 234 3.47 13.92 22.67
N GLU A 235 3.43 15.25 22.71
CA GLU A 235 3.30 16.01 23.96
C GLU A 235 1.92 15.81 24.61
N GLU A 236 0.84 15.86 23.82
CA GLU A 236 -0.51 15.56 24.29
C GLU A 236 -0.57 14.14 24.90
N GLU A 237 -0.03 13.18 24.18
CA GLU A 237 0.07 11.80 24.57
C GLU A 237 0.88 11.56 25.87
N LYS A 238 1.88 12.41 26.15
CA LYS A 238 2.69 12.35 27.38
C LYS A 238 1.95 12.96 28.58
N ASN A 239 1.14 13.98 28.33
CA ASN A 239 0.37 14.69 29.34
C ASN A 239 -0.96 14.01 29.69
N ARG A 240 -1.45 13.06 28.86
CA ARG A 240 -2.64 12.28 29.17
C ARG A 240 -2.42 11.38 30.40
N PRO A 241 -3.26 11.47 31.45
CA PRO A 241 -3.17 10.59 32.61
C PRO A 241 -3.43 9.13 32.18
N ARG A 242 -2.63 8.19 32.73
CA ARG A 242 -2.80 6.75 32.48
C ARG A 242 -4.23 6.32 32.87
N GLY A 243 -5.04 5.91 31.91
CA GLY A 243 -6.34 5.27 32.15
C GLY A 243 -7.56 5.95 31.54
N GLU A 244 -7.44 7.18 31.00
CA GLU A 244 -8.57 7.80 30.30
C GLU A 244 -8.75 7.25 28.88
N ILE A 245 -9.88 6.59 28.66
CA ILE A 245 -10.37 6.22 27.34
C ILE A 245 -10.99 7.46 26.74
N ASP A 246 -10.39 8.00 25.68
CA ASP A 246 -10.94 9.09 24.90
C ASP A 246 -12.20 8.61 24.14
N PRO A 247 -13.42 9.08 24.47
CA PRO A 247 -14.65 8.63 23.85
C PRO A 247 -14.87 9.19 22.44
N SER A 248 -13.97 10.04 21.92
CA SER A 248 -14.14 10.75 20.64
C SER A 248 -13.97 9.89 19.38
N TRP A 249 -13.93 8.56 19.52
CA TRP A 249 -13.94 7.64 18.38
C TRP A 249 -15.35 7.52 17.78
N ARG A 250 -15.75 8.51 16.98
CA ARG A 250 -16.80 8.38 15.96
C ARG A 250 -16.29 8.90 14.63
#